data_AF-A0A218QFG8-F1
#
_entry.id   AF-A0A218QFG8-F1
#
_cell.length_a   1.000
_cell.length_b   1.000
_cell.length_c   1.000
_cell.angle_alpha   90.00
_cell.angle_beta   90.00
_cell.angle_gamma   90.00
#
_symmetry.space_group_name_H-M   'P 1'
#
loop_
_entity.id
_entity.type
_entity.pdbx_description
1 polymer ?
#
loop_
_entity_poly.entity_id
_entity_poly.type
_entity_poly.pdbx_seq_one_letter_code
_entity_poly.pdbx_strand_id
1 'polypeptide(L)'
;MRRLVTYIIIFLLSLSFITLWMPLDDTACNAKPFMASKTQKFQVHAIKVIVEPWLGEHHVYAIFMVPDKYKEPPFFILTVKDLGSFCEKPFGNSQYYDDIFAEPGTHLIRDYIRTRLALRLILQGKYFQLNDQYNWSLTYPEDNCAKFNN
;
A
#
# COMPACT_ATOMS: atom_id res chain seq x y z
N MET A 1 39.72 15.32 15.04
CA MET A 1 38.26 15.51 15.18
C MET A 1 37.55 15.73 13.85
N ARG A 2 37.89 16.75 13.04
CA ARG A 2 37.22 17.01 11.74
C ARG A 2 37.14 15.80 10.80
N ARG A 3 38.26 15.08 10.57
CA ARG A 3 38.29 13.87 9.71
C ARG A 3 37.38 12.74 10.23
N LEU A 4 37.36 12.54 11.55
CA LEU A 4 36.55 11.50 12.20
C LEU A 4 35.06 11.80 12.07
N VAL A 5 34.65 13.06 12.25
CA VAL A 5 33.28 13.52 12.00
C VAL A 5 32.88 13.30 10.54
N THR A 6 33.77 13.60 9.57
CA THR A 6 33.50 13.36 8.16
C THR A 6 33.28 11.88 7.85
N TYR A 7 34.10 10.98 8.41
CA TYR A 7 33.93 9.54 8.22
C TYR A 7 32.63 9.01 8.83
N ILE A 8 32.23 9.50 10.01
CA ILE A 8 30.94 9.13 10.62
C ILE A 8 29.78 9.55 9.71
N ILE A 9 29.80 10.78 9.19
CA ILE A 9 28.74 11.27 8.30
C ILE A 9 28.67 10.43 7.03
N ILE A 10 29.81 10.13 6.39
CA ILE A 10 29.86 9.28 5.19
C ILE A 10 29.29 7.88 5.48
N PHE A 11 29.68 7.29 6.62
CA PHE A 11 29.18 5.98 7.02
C PHE A 11 27.66 6.00 7.22
N LEU A 12 27.13 6.98 7.95
CA LEU A 12 25.69 7.13 8.17
C LEU A 12 24.91 7.36 6.86
N LEU A 13 25.44 8.19 5.97
CA LEU A 13 24.84 8.42 4.64
C LEU A 13 24.83 7.14 3.80
N SER A 14 25.93 6.37 3.83
CA SER A 14 26.00 5.10 3.10
C SER A 14 25.02 4.06 3.66
N LEU A 15 24.88 3.98 4.98
CA LEU A 15 23.94 3.07 5.66
C LEU A 15 22.49 3.45 5.33
N SER A 16 22.19 4.75 5.34
CA SER A 16 20.87 5.29 4.94
C SER A 16 20.56 4.97 3.48
N PHE A 17 21.54 5.13 2.59
CA PHE A 17 21.36 4.79 1.18
C PHE A 17 21.06 3.31 0.98
N ILE A 18 21.83 2.41 1.62
CA ILE A 18 21.61 0.96 1.49
C ILE A 18 20.23 0.57 2.04
N THR A 19 19.84 1.08 3.21
CA THR A 19 18.58 0.71 3.87
C THR A 19 17.34 1.19 3.12
N LEU A 20 17.38 2.39 2.54
CA LEU A 20 16.25 2.99 1.82
C LEU A 20 16.13 2.53 0.35
N TRP A 21 17.25 2.20 -0.29
CA TRP A 21 17.28 1.87 -1.71
C TRP A 21 17.38 0.38 -2.01
N MET A 22 17.43 -0.46 -0.99
CA MET A 22 17.38 -1.91 -1.16
C MET A 22 16.10 -2.32 -1.91
N PRO A 23 16.21 -3.15 -2.96
CA PRO A 23 15.04 -3.59 -3.72
C PRO A 23 14.05 -4.32 -2.82
N LEU A 24 12.78 -4.16 -3.18
CA LEU A 24 11.68 -4.93 -2.63
C LEU A 24 11.30 -5.97 -3.65
N ASP A 25 11.67 -7.21 -3.38
CA ASP A 25 11.12 -8.36 -4.09
C ASP A 25 9.84 -8.76 -3.38
N ASP A 26 8.70 -8.44 -4.01
CA ASP A 26 7.41 -8.99 -3.59
C ASP A 26 7.25 -10.37 -4.22
N THR A 27 7.25 -11.39 -3.37
CA THR A 27 7.27 -12.80 -3.79
C THR A 27 5.87 -13.42 -3.93
N ALA A 28 4.82 -12.67 -3.58
CA ALA A 28 3.46 -13.21 -3.49
C ALA A 28 2.80 -13.40 -4.87
N CYS A 29 2.85 -12.40 -5.76
CA CYS A 29 2.40 -12.53 -7.15
C CYS A 29 2.88 -11.37 -8.04
N ASN A 30 2.90 -11.55 -9.37
CA ASN A 30 3.38 -10.54 -10.31
C ASN A 30 2.21 -9.62 -10.73
N ALA A 31 2.10 -8.43 -10.12
CA ALA A 31 0.99 -7.50 -10.34
C ALA A 31 0.93 -6.94 -11.78
N LYS A 32 2.09 -6.80 -12.44
CA LYS A 32 2.21 -6.22 -13.79
C LYS A 32 1.34 -6.91 -14.85
N PRO A 33 1.42 -8.24 -15.06
CA PRO A 33 0.59 -8.93 -16.05
C PRO A 33 -0.92 -8.83 -15.76
N PHE A 34 -1.35 -8.84 -14.50
CA PHE A 34 -2.75 -8.63 -14.17
C PHE A 34 -3.19 -7.20 -14.51
N MET A 35 -2.40 -6.18 -14.11
CA MET A 35 -2.74 -4.79 -14.42
C MET A 35 -2.80 -4.53 -15.94
N ALA A 36 -1.97 -5.21 -16.73
CA ALA A 36 -1.99 -5.14 -18.20
C ALA A 36 -3.08 -6.00 -18.87
N SER A 37 -3.72 -6.93 -18.15
CA SER A 37 -4.74 -7.80 -18.73
C SER A 37 -6.02 -7.04 -19.11
N LYS A 38 -6.77 -7.59 -20.07
CA LYS A 38 -8.11 -7.10 -20.44
C LYS A 38 -9.23 -7.67 -19.55
N THR A 39 -8.88 -8.35 -18.48
CA THR A 39 -9.87 -8.89 -17.52
C THR A 39 -10.65 -7.73 -16.92
N GLN A 40 -11.95 -7.93 -16.72
CA GLN A 40 -12.79 -6.95 -16.04
C GLN A 40 -12.29 -6.78 -14.60
N LYS A 41 -12.22 -5.52 -14.15
CA LYS A 41 -11.57 -5.11 -12.92
C LYS A 41 -12.48 -4.19 -12.15
N PHE A 42 -12.61 -4.47 -10.87
CA PHE A 42 -13.23 -3.54 -9.94
C PHE A 42 -12.14 -2.77 -9.21
N GLN A 43 -12.23 -1.44 -9.21
CA GLN A 43 -11.25 -0.57 -8.56
C GLN A 43 -11.95 0.36 -7.58
N VAL A 44 -11.35 0.54 -6.41
CA VAL A 44 -11.78 1.49 -5.38
C VAL A 44 -10.61 2.34 -4.93
N HIS A 45 -10.88 3.61 -4.66
CA HIS A 45 -9.91 4.53 -4.09
C HIS A 45 -9.95 4.52 -2.57
N ALA A 46 -8.88 5.00 -1.94
CA ALA A 46 -8.86 5.19 -0.51
C ALA A 46 -9.87 6.26 -0.08
N ILE A 47 -10.45 6.08 1.10
CA ILE A 47 -11.30 7.07 1.77
C ILE A 47 -10.52 7.90 2.81
N LYS A 48 -9.37 7.38 3.25
CA LYS A 48 -8.46 8.03 4.19
C LYS A 48 -7.06 7.48 3.99
N VAL A 49 -6.06 8.34 4.10
CA VAL A 49 -4.65 7.97 4.06
C VAL A 49 -3.95 8.59 5.26
N ILE A 50 -3.08 7.81 5.89
CA ILE A 50 -2.24 8.24 7.02
C ILE A 50 -0.79 8.00 6.61
N VAL A 51 0.05 9.05 6.73
CA VAL A 51 1.46 9.04 6.34
C VAL A 51 2.32 9.56 7.49
N GLU A 52 2.56 8.70 8.48
CA GLU A 52 3.30 9.04 9.70
C GLU A 52 4.50 8.08 9.91
N PRO A 53 5.46 8.01 8.97
CA PRO A 53 6.52 7.00 9.00
C PRO A 53 7.45 7.12 10.22
N TRP A 54 7.47 8.27 10.88
CA TRP A 54 8.29 8.54 12.08
C TRP A 54 7.77 7.82 13.33
N LEU A 55 6.51 7.38 13.33
CA LEU A 55 5.89 6.65 14.45
C LEU A 55 6.19 5.14 14.40
N GLY A 56 6.92 4.67 13.38
CA GLY A 56 7.43 3.31 13.28
C GLY A 56 6.78 2.49 12.17
N GLU A 57 6.77 1.17 12.36
CA GLU A 57 6.12 0.25 11.43
C GLU A 57 4.60 0.44 11.46
N HIS A 58 3.94 0.17 10.33
CA HIS A 58 2.47 0.22 10.18
C HIS A 58 1.82 1.60 10.40
N HIS A 59 2.55 2.70 10.33
CA HIS A 59 2.00 4.06 10.40
C HIS A 59 1.92 4.76 9.03
N VAL A 60 2.01 3.98 7.96
CA VAL A 60 1.72 4.46 6.60
C VAL A 60 0.74 3.50 5.94
N TYR A 61 -0.51 3.92 5.84
CA TYR A 61 -1.60 3.08 5.36
C TYR A 61 -2.74 3.90 4.76
N ALA A 62 -3.57 3.19 4.01
CA ALA A 62 -4.82 3.70 3.49
C ALA A 62 -5.99 2.84 3.98
N ILE A 63 -7.13 3.49 4.17
CA ILE A 63 -8.40 2.83 4.45
C ILE A 63 -9.22 2.85 3.16
N PHE A 64 -9.83 1.72 2.85
CA PHE A 64 -10.69 1.53 1.68
C PHE A 64 -12.04 1.03 2.14
N MET A 65 -13.10 1.56 1.54
CA MET A 65 -14.45 1.01 1.69
C MET A 65 -14.75 0.12 0.50
N VAL A 66 -15.03 -1.15 0.76
CA VAL A 66 -15.12 -2.18 -0.27
C VAL A 66 -16.45 -2.92 -0.14
N PRO A 67 -17.19 -3.15 -1.22
CA PRO A 67 -18.40 -3.95 -1.17
C PRO A 67 -18.16 -5.36 -0.61
N ASP A 68 -19.09 -5.88 0.17
CA ASP A 68 -18.97 -7.20 0.82
C ASP A 68 -18.80 -8.37 -0.15
N LYS A 69 -19.20 -8.19 -1.42
CA LYS A 69 -18.88 -9.17 -2.47
C LYS A 69 -17.37 -9.42 -2.62
N TYR A 70 -16.50 -8.49 -2.20
CA TYR A 70 -15.03 -8.65 -2.22
C TYR A 70 -14.44 -8.80 -0.81
N LYS A 71 -15.18 -9.40 0.13
CA LYS A 71 -14.68 -9.62 1.49
C LYS A 71 -13.62 -10.73 1.60
N GLU A 72 -13.71 -11.74 0.73
CA GLU A 72 -12.77 -12.89 0.68
C GLU A 72 -12.22 -13.17 -0.73
N PRO A 73 -11.63 -12.19 -1.43
CA PRO A 73 -11.04 -12.41 -2.74
C PRO A 73 -9.75 -13.22 -2.62
N PRO A 74 -9.34 -13.96 -3.66
CA PRO A 74 -8.08 -14.71 -3.61
C PRO A 74 -6.86 -13.81 -3.46
N PHE A 75 -6.91 -12.61 -4.05
CA PHE A 75 -5.93 -11.54 -3.95
C PHE A 75 -6.56 -10.22 -4.41
N PHE A 76 -5.92 -9.12 -4.08
CA PHE A 76 -6.15 -7.82 -4.72
C PHE A 76 -4.81 -7.15 -5.03
N ILE A 77 -4.86 -6.04 -5.77
CA ILE A 77 -3.67 -5.26 -6.07
C ILE A 77 -3.79 -3.88 -5.44
N LEU A 78 -2.90 -3.61 -4.50
CA LEU A 78 -2.67 -2.27 -3.97
C LEU A 78 -1.84 -1.48 -4.98
N THR A 79 -2.36 -0.37 -5.46
CA THR A 79 -1.59 0.57 -6.28
C THR A 79 -1.44 1.89 -5.55
N VAL A 80 -0.18 2.29 -5.38
CA VAL A 80 0.20 3.60 -4.85
C VAL A 80 0.99 4.32 -5.93
N LYS A 81 0.48 5.48 -6.35
CA LYS A 81 1.13 6.28 -7.40
C LYS A 81 2.59 6.57 -7.03
N ASP A 82 3.46 6.56 -8.03
CA ASP A 82 4.91 6.74 -7.90
C ASP A 82 5.65 5.65 -7.11
N LEU A 83 4.94 4.72 -6.46
CA LEU A 83 5.52 3.61 -5.73
C LEU A 83 5.47 2.31 -6.54
N GLY A 84 4.29 2.00 -7.08
CA GLY A 84 4.04 0.79 -7.84
C GLY A 84 2.72 0.10 -7.49
N SER A 85 2.60 -1.12 -7.98
CA SER A 85 1.45 -2.01 -7.73
C SER A 85 1.96 -3.28 -7.04
N PHE A 86 1.35 -3.62 -5.91
CA PHE A 86 1.72 -4.71 -5.02
C PHE A 86 0.57 -5.70 -4.97
N CYS A 87 0.92 -7.00 -5.03
CA CYS A 87 -0.07 -8.05 -5.01
C CYS A 87 -0.21 -8.58 -3.59
N GLU A 88 -1.41 -8.45 -3.05
CA GLU A 88 -1.64 -8.72 -1.64
C GLU A 88 -2.78 -9.72 -1.46
N LYS A 89 -2.62 -10.58 -0.45
CA LYS A 89 -3.72 -11.41 0.03
C LYS A 89 -4.53 -10.55 1.00
N PRO A 90 -5.86 -10.53 0.91
CA PRO A 90 -6.67 -9.76 1.83
C PRO A 90 -6.41 -10.19 3.27
N PHE A 91 -6.06 -9.22 4.10
CA PHE A 91 -5.79 -9.41 5.51
C PHE A 91 -6.57 -8.37 6.31
N GLY A 92 -7.43 -8.86 7.22
CA GLY A 92 -8.18 -8.00 8.15
C GLY A 92 -9.23 -7.10 7.48
N ASN A 93 -10.49 -7.50 7.53
CA ASN A 93 -11.61 -6.58 7.29
C ASN A 93 -12.25 -6.18 8.64
N SER A 94 -12.74 -4.95 8.72
CA SER A 94 -13.45 -4.43 9.89
C SER A 94 -14.64 -3.59 9.46
N GLN A 95 -15.58 -3.38 10.37
CA GLN A 95 -16.67 -2.42 10.19
C GLN A 95 -16.28 -1.03 10.70
N TYR A 96 -15.15 -0.90 11.40
CA TYR A 96 -14.68 0.35 11.98
C TYR A 96 -13.15 0.45 11.96
N TYR A 97 -12.64 1.58 11.45
CA TYR A 97 -11.23 1.99 11.51
C TYR A 97 -11.13 3.53 11.60
N ASP A 98 -10.31 4.04 12.52
CA ASP A 98 -9.95 5.46 12.66
C ASP A 98 -11.14 6.44 12.51
N ASP A 99 -12.19 6.17 13.27
CA ASP A 99 -13.44 6.94 13.33
C ASP A 99 -14.33 6.85 12.07
N ILE A 100 -14.04 5.91 11.18
CA ILE A 100 -14.87 5.62 10.01
C ILE A 100 -15.63 4.33 10.23
N PHE A 101 -16.94 4.37 9.99
CA PHE A 101 -17.81 3.20 9.91
C PHE A 101 -18.02 2.79 8.46
N ALA A 102 -18.06 1.49 8.19
CA ALA A 102 -18.44 0.98 6.88
C ALA A 102 -19.92 1.29 6.59
N GLU A 103 -20.22 1.59 5.33
CA GLU A 103 -21.60 1.70 4.87
C GLU A 103 -22.27 0.31 4.79
N PRO A 104 -23.60 0.22 4.89
CA PRO A 104 -24.30 -1.05 4.74
C PRO A 104 -23.95 -1.78 3.43
N GLY A 105 -23.61 -3.07 3.52
CA GLY A 105 -23.18 -3.88 2.37
C GLY A 105 -21.71 -3.67 1.95
N THR A 106 -20.94 -2.98 2.79
CA THR A 106 -19.50 -2.78 2.63
C THR A 106 -18.73 -3.15 3.90
N HIS A 107 -17.43 -3.28 3.76
CA HIS A 107 -16.48 -3.40 4.86
C HIS A 107 -15.29 -2.48 4.61
N LEU A 108 -14.53 -2.20 5.66
CA LEU A 108 -13.30 -1.45 5.59
C LEU A 108 -12.11 -2.40 5.50
N ILE A 109 -11.16 -2.05 4.64
CA ILE A 109 -9.84 -2.65 4.55
C ILE A 109 -8.82 -1.58 4.91
N ARG A 110 -7.87 -1.94 5.78
CA ARG A 110 -6.74 -1.09 6.11
C ARG A 110 -5.48 -1.75 5.56
N ASP A 111 -4.84 -1.08 4.61
CA ASP A 111 -3.71 -1.63 3.89
C ASP A 111 -2.46 -0.77 4.05
N TYR A 112 -1.32 -1.41 4.35
CA TYR A 112 -0.10 -0.78 4.82
C TYR A 112 1.00 -0.91 3.77
N ILE A 113 1.71 0.20 3.53
CA ILE A 113 3.01 0.10 2.84
C ILE A 113 4.14 0.05 3.86
N ARG A 114 5.24 -0.57 3.47
CA ARG A 114 6.45 -0.60 4.30
C ARG A 114 6.96 0.83 4.52
N THR A 115 7.24 1.20 5.78
CA THR A 115 7.73 2.54 6.16
C THR A 115 8.94 2.99 5.34
N ARG A 116 9.86 2.07 4.97
CA ARG A 116 11.02 2.39 4.12
C ARG A 116 10.64 2.95 2.74
N LEU A 117 9.54 2.48 2.16
CA LEU A 117 9.04 2.96 0.87
C LEU A 117 8.48 4.37 0.97
N ALA A 118 7.68 4.60 2.03
CA ALA A 118 7.15 5.91 2.33
C ALA A 118 8.28 6.93 2.52
N LEU A 119 9.28 6.61 3.34
CA LEU A 119 10.45 7.46 3.56
C LEU A 119 11.21 7.74 2.26
N ARG A 120 11.40 6.73 1.41
CA ARG A 120 12.03 6.90 0.09
C ARG A 120 11.27 7.92 -0.76
N LEU A 121 9.95 7.84 -0.85
CA LEU A 121 9.13 8.79 -1.61
C LEU A 121 9.16 10.20 -0.99
N ILE A 122 9.12 10.30 0.34
CA ILE A 122 9.19 11.57 1.05
C ILE A 122 10.52 12.27 0.78
N LEU A 123 11.63 11.54 0.80
CA LEU A 123 12.96 12.08 0.47
C LEU A 123 13.08 12.50 -1.01
N GLN A 124 12.25 11.93 -1.89
CA GLN A 124 12.11 12.37 -3.29
C GLN A 124 11.17 13.57 -3.46
N GLY A 125 10.62 14.12 -2.38
CA GLY A 125 9.67 15.24 -2.41
C GLY A 125 8.24 14.83 -2.76
N LYS A 126 7.91 13.53 -2.73
CA LYS A 126 6.60 13.00 -3.14
C LYS A 126 5.60 12.82 -1.99
N TYR A 127 5.76 13.56 -0.90
CA TYR A 127 4.88 13.45 0.28
C TYR A 127 3.41 13.73 -0.07
N PHE A 128 3.13 14.79 -0.83
CA PHE A 128 1.75 15.15 -1.18
C PHE A 128 1.08 14.10 -2.06
N GLN A 129 1.82 13.49 -2.99
CA GLN A 129 1.34 12.38 -3.81
C GLN A 129 1.02 11.17 -2.94
N LEU A 130 1.89 10.86 -1.99
CA LEU A 130 1.70 9.77 -1.04
C LEU A 130 0.53 10.01 -0.09
N ASN A 131 0.28 11.26 0.31
CA ASN A 131 -0.77 11.63 1.26
C ASN A 131 -2.14 11.91 0.61
N ASP A 132 -2.25 11.77 -0.71
CA ASP A 132 -3.49 12.00 -1.46
C ASP A 132 -4.21 10.67 -1.68
N GLN A 133 -5.43 10.58 -1.17
CA GLN A 133 -6.27 9.37 -1.22
C GLN A 133 -6.56 8.86 -2.64
N TYR A 134 -6.60 9.74 -3.64
CA TYR A 134 -6.85 9.34 -5.03
C TYR A 134 -5.65 8.67 -5.69
N ASN A 135 -4.46 8.80 -5.09
CA ASN A 135 -3.25 8.13 -5.54
C ASN A 135 -3.12 6.72 -4.98
N TRP A 136 -4.08 6.28 -4.16
CA TRP A 136 -4.19 4.94 -3.62
C TRP A 136 -5.42 4.24 -4.21
N SER A 137 -5.26 2.97 -4.57
CA SER A 137 -6.40 2.17 -5.00
C SER A 137 -6.19 0.68 -4.75
N LEU A 138 -7.29 -0.03 -4.50
CA LEU A 138 -7.35 -1.48 -4.54
C LEU A 138 -8.03 -1.91 -5.83
N THR A 139 -7.42 -2.86 -6.53
CA THR A 139 -7.97 -3.45 -7.75
C THR A 139 -8.23 -4.94 -7.55
N TYR A 140 -9.44 -5.37 -7.86
CA TYR A 140 -9.91 -6.76 -7.73
C TYR A 140 -10.21 -7.35 -9.11
N PRO A 141 -9.99 -8.66 -9.32
CA PRO A 141 -10.60 -9.37 -10.43
C PRO A 141 -12.13 -9.33 -10.25
N GLU A 142 -12.85 -8.93 -11.29
CA GLU A 142 -14.32 -8.90 -11.23
C GLU A 142 -14.92 -10.31 -11.23
N ASP A 143 -14.25 -11.23 -11.92
CA ASP A 143 -14.61 -12.64 -12.01
C ASP A 143 -13.90 -13.45 -10.92
N ASN A 144 -14.48 -13.51 -9.71
CA ASN A 144 -14.34 -14.64 -8.77
C ASN A 144 -15.26 -14.60 -7.52
N CYS A 145 -16.33 -13.79 -7.49
CA CYS A 145 -17.31 -13.84 -6.39
C CYS A 145 -18.72 -14.26 -6.81
N ALA A 146 -18.88 -14.81 -8.03
CA ALA A 146 -20.11 -15.44 -8.48
C ALA A 146 -19.79 -16.79 -9.14
N LYS A 147 -19.40 -17.79 -8.33
CA LYS A 147 -19.54 -19.24 -8.59
C LYS A 147 -18.88 -20.07 -7.48
N PHE A 148 -19.46 -20.07 -6.29
CA PHE A 148 -19.38 -21.21 -5.35
C PHE A 148 -20.70 -21.27 -4.57
N ASN A 149 -21.78 -21.54 -5.29
CA ASN A 149 -22.98 -22.16 -4.76
C ASN A 149 -23.50 -23.07 -5.88
N ASN A 150 -23.05 -24.32 -5.85
CA ASN A 150 -23.67 -25.43 -6.55
C ASN A 150 -24.15 -26.40 -5.48
#